data_AF-A0A3L7P2W0-F1
#
_entry.id   AF-A0A3L7P2W0-F1
#
_cell.length_a   1.000
_cell.length_b   1.000
_cell.length_c   1.000
_cell.angle_alpha   90.00
_cell.angle_beta   90.00
_cell.angle_gamma   90.00
#
_symmetry.space_group_name_H-M   'P 1'
#
loop_
_entity.id
_entity.type
_entity.pdbx_description
1 polymer ?
#
loop_
_entity_poly.entity_id
_entity_poly.type
_entity_poly.pdbx_seq_one_letter_code
_entity_poly.pdbx_strand_id
1 'polypeptide(L)'
;MRQGFVSWMGRIVLLGIVAGCTFALVRQPEAKANQSVVGGGPRYTVVDTDITNLMVVDNSTNLIHFYTVDPGKEPGSDLKLRGSLNLNEVGKPVLKPIKAPAGQPEPK
;
A
#
# COMPACT_ATOMS: atom_id res chain seq x y z
N MET A 1 -40.42 41.67 30.41
CA MET A 1 -39.05 41.72 29.83
C MET A 1 -38.25 40.43 30.13
N ARG A 2 -38.77 39.23 29.82
CA ARG A 2 -38.10 37.95 30.12
C ARG A 2 -37.93 37.01 28.92
N GLN A 3 -38.72 37.18 27.86
CA GLN A 3 -38.67 36.31 26.67
C GLN A 3 -37.52 36.64 25.68
N GLY A 4 -37.08 37.90 25.59
CA GLY A 4 -36.00 38.29 24.68
C GLY A 4 -34.63 37.70 25.07
N PHE A 5 -34.36 37.58 26.36
CA PHE A 5 -33.11 37.06 26.89
C PHE A 5 -32.98 35.54 26.68
N VAL A 6 -34.07 34.78 26.90
CA VAL A 6 -34.11 33.33 26.66
C VAL A 6 -34.00 32.99 25.17
N SER A 7 -34.60 33.81 24.30
CA SER A 7 -34.48 33.66 22.83
C SER A 7 -33.06 33.92 22.33
N TRP A 8 -32.37 34.90 22.91
CA TRP A 8 -30.99 35.22 22.54
C TRP A 8 -29.99 34.15 22.98
N MET A 9 -30.13 33.64 24.21
CA MET A 9 -29.30 32.54 24.71
C MET A 9 -29.52 31.23 23.93
N GLY A 10 -30.77 30.94 23.53
CA GLY A 10 -31.07 29.77 22.70
C GLY A 10 -30.38 29.80 21.33
N ARG A 11 -30.26 30.99 20.71
CA ARG A 11 -29.54 31.17 19.44
C ARG A 11 -28.03 30.95 19.58
N ILE A 12 -27.43 31.36 20.70
CA ILE A 12 -26.00 31.16 20.98
C ILE A 12 -25.69 29.67 21.14
N VAL A 13 -26.53 28.94 21.88
CA VAL A 13 -26.36 27.48 22.05
C VAL A 13 -26.49 26.74 20.72
N LEU A 14 -27.48 27.10 19.90
CA LEU A 14 -27.67 26.48 18.58
C LEU A 14 -26.46 26.72 17.66
N LEU A 15 -25.93 27.96 17.63
CA LEU A 15 -24.74 28.30 16.85
C LEU A 15 -23.50 27.55 17.35
N GLY A 16 -23.36 27.37 18.66
CA GLY A 16 -22.28 26.58 19.26
C GLY A 16 -22.32 25.10 18.85
N ILE A 17 -23.51 24.49 18.80
CA ILE A 17 -23.67 23.09 18.38
C ILE A 17 -23.33 22.94 16.89
N VAL A 18 -23.84 23.83 16.03
CA VAL A 18 -23.56 23.79 14.59
C VAL A 18 -22.08 23.98 14.31
N ALA A 19 -21.44 24.95 14.98
CA ALA A 19 -20.00 25.20 14.85
C ALA A 19 -19.16 24.03 15.40
N GLY A 20 -19.56 23.41 16.50
CA GLY A 20 -18.89 22.24 17.06
C GLY A 20 -18.96 21.02 16.13
N CYS A 21 -20.14 20.76 15.54
CA CYS A 21 -20.34 19.66 14.61
C CYS A 21 -19.55 19.83 13.30
N THR A 22 -19.53 21.04 12.71
CA THR A 22 -18.74 21.28 11.50
C THR A 22 -17.24 21.16 11.77
N PHE A 23 -16.78 21.62 12.93
CA PHE A 23 -15.38 21.51 13.32
C PHE A 23 -14.93 20.07 13.60
N ALA A 24 -15.81 19.24 14.18
CA ALA A 24 -15.55 17.82 14.41
C ALA A 24 -15.43 17.03 13.09
N LEU A 25 -16.21 17.40 12.07
CA LEU A 25 -16.15 16.77 10.75
C LEU A 25 -14.91 17.18 9.95
N VAL A 26 -14.48 18.45 10.05
CA VAL A 26 -13.25 18.93 9.38
C VAL A 26 -11.98 18.37 10.05
N ARG A 27 -12.04 18.01 11.34
CA ARG A 27 -10.93 17.43 12.09
C ARG A 27 -10.95 15.91 12.16
N GLN A 28 -11.72 15.21 11.32
CA GLN A 28 -11.54 13.76 11.21
C GLN A 28 -10.11 13.50 10.74
N PRO A 29 -9.23 12.89 11.57
CA PRO A 29 -7.96 12.43 11.07
C PRO A 29 -8.30 11.42 9.97
N GLU A 30 -7.71 11.62 8.78
CA GLU A 30 -7.78 10.62 7.72
C GLU A 30 -7.45 9.28 8.36
N ALA A 31 -8.39 8.32 8.28
CA ALA A 31 -8.09 6.95 8.63
C ALA A 31 -6.97 6.51 7.68
N LYS A 32 -5.72 6.62 8.14
CA LYS A 32 -4.55 6.10 7.46
C LYS A 32 -4.86 4.63 7.27
N ALA A 33 -5.11 4.22 6.04
CA ALA A 33 -5.22 2.83 5.66
C ALA A 33 -4.06 2.10 6.33
N ASN A 34 -4.44 1.08 7.11
CA ASN A 34 -3.62 0.21 7.92
C ASN A 34 -2.15 0.21 7.43
N GLN A 35 -1.27 0.91 8.16
CA GLN A 35 0.16 0.64 8.02
C GLN A 35 0.29 -0.85 8.32
N SER A 36 0.68 -1.61 7.30
CA SER A 36 0.96 -3.03 7.38
C SER A 36 1.73 -3.27 8.67
N VAL A 37 1.12 -4.04 9.58
CA VAL A 37 1.78 -4.51 10.79
C VAL A 37 3.03 -5.23 10.31
N VAL A 38 4.19 -4.60 10.49
CA VAL A 38 5.49 -5.25 10.38
C VAL A 38 5.60 -6.14 11.60
N GLY A 39 4.86 -7.26 11.58
CA GLY A 39 5.14 -8.40 12.42
C GLY A 39 6.53 -8.91 12.06
N GLY A 40 7.32 -9.31 13.05
CA GLY A 40 8.72 -9.75 12.93
C GLY A 40 8.95 -11.03 12.12
N GLY A 41 8.35 -11.14 10.94
CA GLY A 41 8.58 -12.19 9.96
C GLY A 41 9.70 -11.83 8.98
N PRO A 42 10.14 -12.80 8.17
CA PRO A 42 11.17 -12.57 7.17
C PRO A 42 10.72 -11.51 6.15
N ARG A 43 11.64 -10.61 5.78
CA ARG A 43 11.35 -9.56 4.78
C ARG A 43 10.96 -10.15 3.43
N TYR A 44 11.63 -11.23 3.03
CA TYR A 44 11.42 -11.89 1.75
C TYR A 44 10.90 -13.30 1.97
N THR A 45 9.94 -13.71 1.14
CA THR A 45 9.40 -15.07 1.11
C THR A 45 9.54 -15.62 -0.30
N VAL A 46 10.24 -16.74 -0.44
CA VAL A 46 10.30 -17.48 -1.72
C VAL A 46 9.00 -18.24 -1.88
N VAL A 47 8.30 -17.99 -3.00
CA VAL A 47 7.02 -18.64 -3.32
C VAL A 47 7.23 -19.81 -4.26
N ASP A 48 8.13 -19.64 -5.24
CA ASP A 48 8.45 -20.67 -6.21
C ASP A 48 9.88 -20.51 -6.73
N THR A 49 10.52 -21.64 -7.05
CA THR A 49 11.85 -21.65 -7.65
C THR A 49 12.12 -22.97 -8.38
N ASP A 50 12.73 -22.88 -9.56
CA ASP A 50 13.12 -24.03 -10.38
C ASP A 50 14.56 -23.89 -10.92
N ILE A 51 15.50 -23.36 -10.12
CA ILE A 51 16.92 -23.08 -10.47
C ILE A 51 17.11 -22.06 -11.61
N THR A 52 16.13 -21.90 -12.51
CA THR A 52 16.14 -21.02 -13.68
C THR A 52 15.16 -19.85 -13.55
N ASN A 53 14.17 -20.00 -12.67
CA ASN A 53 13.17 -19.03 -12.30
C ASN A 53 13.11 -18.93 -10.76
N LEU A 54 12.79 -17.73 -10.29
CA LEU A 54 12.66 -17.42 -8.88
C LEU A 54 11.56 -16.39 -8.69
N MET A 55 10.60 -16.70 -7.83
CA MET A 55 9.48 -15.83 -7.45
C MET A 55 9.56 -15.52 -5.97
N VAL A 56 9.70 -14.23 -5.64
CA VAL A 56 9.90 -13.75 -4.26
C VAL A 56 8.88 -12.68 -3.94
N VAL A 57 8.24 -12.80 -2.78
CA VAL A 57 7.43 -11.74 -2.17
C VAL A 57 8.33 -10.89 -1.28
N ASP A 58 8.34 -9.58 -1.48
CA ASP A 58 8.81 -8.61 -0.50
C ASP A 58 7.64 -8.22 0.42
N ASN A 59 7.62 -8.77 1.63
CA ASN A 59 6.57 -8.54 2.63
C ASN A 59 6.57 -7.09 3.15
N SER A 60 7.68 -6.37 3.01
CA SER A 60 7.74 -4.97 3.43
C SER A 60 7.06 -4.03 2.44
N THR A 61 7.13 -4.35 1.14
CA THR A 61 6.56 -3.52 0.06
C THR A 61 5.29 -4.11 -0.55
N ASN A 62 4.89 -5.33 -0.15
CA ASN A 62 3.79 -6.10 -0.75
C ASN A 62 3.94 -6.23 -2.26
N LEU A 63 5.15 -6.54 -2.72
CA LEU A 63 5.46 -6.79 -4.13
C LEU A 63 5.86 -8.25 -4.34
N ILE A 64 5.42 -8.84 -5.44
CA ILE A 64 6.04 -10.04 -6.01
C ILE A 64 7.08 -9.60 -7.03
N HIS A 65 8.25 -10.22 -7.00
CA HIS A 65 9.31 -10.07 -7.99
C HIS A 65 9.49 -11.39 -8.77
N PHE A 66 9.61 -11.28 -10.09
CA PHE A 66 9.85 -12.40 -10.99
C PHE A 66 11.25 -12.31 -11.57
N TYR A 67 12.09 -13.28 -11.23
CA TYR A 67 13.44 -13.39 -11.76
C TYR A 67 13.54 -14.63 -12.64
N THR A 68 14.25 -14.50 -13.76
CA THR A 68 14.54 -15.62 -14.65
C THR A 68 15.94 -15.49 -15.23
N VAL A 69 16.56 -16.62 -15.56
CA VAL A 69 17.74 -16.64 -16.43
C VAL A 69 17.40 -16.13 -17.82
N ASP A 70 18.41 -15.81 -18.62
CA ASP A 70 18.19 -15.58 -20.05
C ASP A 70 17.86 -16.90 -20.78
N PRO A 71 17.03 -16.86 -21.84
CA PRO A 71 16.74 -18.05 -22.64
C PRO A 71 18.01 -18.74 -23.15
N GLY A 72 18.09 -20.06 -22.98
CA GLY A 72 19.23 -20.87 -23.43
C GLY A 72 20.44 -20.86 -22.50
N LYS A 73 20.35 -20.24 -21.31
CA LYS A 73 21.37 -20.33 -20.26
C LYS A 73 21.15 -21.55 -19.37
N GLU A 74 22.23 -22.03 -18.77
CA GLU A 74 22.22 -23.21 -17.90
C GLU A 74 21.64 -22.89 -16.52
N PRO A 75 21.06 -23.88 -15.81
CA PRO A 75 20.67 -23.74 -14.41
C PRO A 75 21.84 -23.23 -13.55
N GLY A 76 21.57 -22.26 -12.68
CA GLY A 76 22.60 -21.61 -11.85
C GLY A 76 23.24 -20.37 -12.48
N SER A 77 22.88 -20.03 -13.72
CA SER A 77 23.22 -18.73 -14.33
C SER A 77 22.51 -17.57 -13.61
N ASP A 78 22.95 -16.35 -13.90
CA ASP A 78 22.40 -15.14 -13.29
C ASP A 78 20.90 -14.96 -13.54
N LEU A 79 20.18 -14.69 -12.44
CA LEU A 79 18.76 -14.42 -12.41
C LEU A 79 18.50 -12.92 -12.60
N LYS A 80 17.75 -12.57 -13.64
CA LYS A 80 17.42 -11.18 -13.98
C LYS A 80 15.98 -10.87 -13.62
N LEU A 81 15.75 -9.72 -12.99
CA LEU A 81 14.40 -9.23 -12.71
C LEU A 81 13.68 -8.97 -14.04
N ARG A 82 12.60 -9.69 -14.30
CA ARG A 82 11.76 -9.53 -15.50
C ARG A 82 10.57 -8.63 -15.26
N GLY A 83 10.05 -8.64 -14.03
CA GLY A 83 8.99 -7.75 -13.62
C GLY A 83 8.63 -7.91 -12.17
N SER A 84 7.68 -7.10 -11.75
CA SER A 84 7.09 -7.16 -10.43
C SER A 84 5.57 -6.98 -10.51
N LEU A 85 4.88 -7.40 -9.46
CA LEU A 85 3.44 -7.20 -9.34
C LEU A 85 3.09 -6.70 -7.95
N ASN A 86 2.22 -5.69 -7.88
CA ASN A 86 1.74 -5.15 -6.61
C ASN A 86 0.64 -6.04 -6.04
N LEU A 87 0.90 -6.64 -4.87
CA LEU A 87 -0.05 -7.53 -4.20
C LEU A 87 -1.27 -6.80 -3.63
N ASN A 88 -1.19 -5.48 -3.45
CA ASN A 88 -2.35 -4.68 -3.06
C ASN A 88 -3.43 -4.64 -4.15
N GLU A 89 -3.11 -5.09 -5.37
CA GLU A 89 -4.06 -5.14 -6.47
C GLU A 89 -4.80 -6.48 -6.58
N VAL A 90 -4.42 -7.48 -5.78
CA VAL A 90 -5.07 -8.80 -5.77
C VAL A 90 -6.57 -8.66 -5.51
N GLY A 91 -7.37 -9.42 -6.26
CA GLY A 91 -8.84 -9.33 -6.24
C GLY A 91 -9.43 -8.51 -7.39
N LYS A 92 -8.62 -7.76 -8.15
CA LYS A 92 -9.05 -7.19 -9.44
C LYS A 92 -9.21 -8.31 -10.49
N PRO A 93 -10.14 -8.17 -11.45
CA PRO A 93 -10.33 -9.15 -12.52
C PRO A 93 -9.10 -9.40 -13.40
N VAL A 94 -8.24 -8.39 -13.55
CA VAL A 94 -7.00 -8.47 -14.34
C VAL A 94 -5.90 -7.71 -13.60
N LEU A 95 -4.73 -8.33 -13.48
CA LEU A 95 -3.54 -7.75 -12.89
C LEU A 95 -2.48 -7.52 -13.97
N LYS A 96 -1.89 -6.33 -14.02
CA LYS A 96 -0.83 -5.99 -14.98
C LYS A 96 0.53 -5.93 -14.26
N PRO A 97 1.48 -6.80 -14.60
CA PRO A 97 2.83 -6.71 -14.07
C PRO A 97 3.55 -5.43 -14.52
N ILE A 98 4.37 -4.91 -13.63
CA ILE A 98 5.30 -3.81 -13.90
C ILE A 98 6.54 -4.42 -14.55
N LYS A 99 6.88 -3.95 -15.75
CA LYS A 99 8.11 -4.37 -16.43
C LYS A 99 9.32 -3.82 -15.67
N ALA A 100 10.33 -4.66 -15.47
CA ALA A 100 11.58 -4.21 -14.87
C ALA A 100 12.24 -3.13 -15.74
N PRO A 101 12.85 -2.09 -15.15
CA PRO A 101 13.65 -1.13 -15.89
C PRO A 101 14.79 -1.85 -16.60
N ALA A 102 15.00 -1.54 -17.88
CA ALA A 102 16.04 -2.16 -18.68
C ALA A 102 17.42 -1.69 -18.19
N GLY A 103 18.18 -2.60 -17.58
CA GLY A 103 19.56 -2.36 -17.16
C GLY A 103 19.70 -2.21 -15.66
N GLN A 104 19.83 -3.35 -14.97
CA GLN A 104 20.61 -3.38 -13.74
C GLN A 104 22.00 -3.87 -14.16
N PRO A 105 23.06 -3.05 -14.04
CA PRO A 105 24.41 -3.49 -14.40
C PRO A 105 24.78 -4.68 -13.52
N GLU A 106 25.34 -5.70 -14.17
CA GLU A 106 25.96 -6.87 -13.54
C GLU A 106 26.86 -6.41 -12.39
N PRO A 107 26.68 -6.90 -11.14
CA PRO A 107 27.67 -6.68 -10.11
C PRO A 107 28.98 -7.32 -10.56
N LYS A 108 30.03 -6.49 -10.71
CA LYS A 108 31.39 -6.91 -11.07
C LYS A 108 32.00 -7.83 -10.02
#